data_AF-A0A3Q9HT62-F1
#
_entry.id   AF-A0A3Q9HT62-F1
#
_cell.length_a   1.000
_cell.length_b   1.000
_cell.length_c   1.000
_cell.angle_alpha   90.00
_cell.angle_beta   90.00
_cell.angle_gamma   90.00
#
_symmetry.space_group_name_H-M   'P 1'
#
loop_
_entity.id
_entity.type
_entity.pdbx_description
1 polymer ?
#
loop_
_entity_poly.entity_id
_entity_poly.type
_entity_poly.pdbx_seq_one_letter_code
_entity_poly.pdbx_strand_id
1 'polypeptide(L)'
;MNLSLCKSYLEQKLALCEKLLKITDDIYNMLDSDDLRDLEEKMGFRTKLIAEINYLDSIYLSKCDLTKAMSTEHGDDIIRLREIFTTIQEIDEKIKDKISSLKEYLSKEYSLVKKARKIQSAYDGNEGRQGFFLNRQR
;
A
#
# COMPACT_ATOMS: atom_id res chain seq x y z
N MET A 1 33.87 4.28 -21.31
CA MET A 1 32.65 3.49 -21.07
C MET A 1 32.93 2.59 -19.89
N ASN A 2 32.15 2.63 -18.80
CA ASN A 2 32.48 1.88 -17.59
C ASN A 2 31.47 0.73 -17.38
N LEU A 3 31.63 -0.36 -18.14
CA LEU A 3 30.77 -1.55 -18.04
C LEU A 3 30.71 -2.11 -16.62
N SER A 4 31.79 -1.98 -15.84
CA SER A 4 31.81 -2.38 -14.43
C SER A 4 30.85 -1.56 -13.56
N LEU A 5 30.62 -0.29 -13.90
CA LEU A 5 29.69 0.59 -13.20
C LEU A 5 28.24 0.22 -13.53
N CYS A 6 27.95 -0.13 -14.78
CA CYS A 6 26.64 -0.68 -15.15
C CYS A 6 26.33 -1.99 -14.41
N LYS A 7 27.30 -2.90 -14.35
CA LYS A 7 27.15 -4.16 -13.60
C LYS A 7 26.79 -3.92 -12.14
N SER A 8 27.62 -3.14 -11.43
CA SER A 8 27.40 -2.86 -10.01
C SER A 8 26.08 -2.12 -9.76
N TYR A 9 25.67 -1.23 -10.66
CA TYR A 9 24.38 -0.56 -10.60
C TYR A 9 23.21 -1.53 -10.76
N LEU A 10 23.24 -2.38 -11.79
CA LEU A 10 22.17 -3.34 -12.09
C LEU A 10 22.02 -4.38 -10.97
N GLU A 11 23.12 -4.91 -10.44
CA GLU A 11 23.11 -5.85 -9.32
C GLU A 11 22.45 -5.25 -8.07
N GLN A 12 22.84 -4.01 -7.71
CA GLN A 12 22.24 -3.30 -6.57
C GLN A 12 20.76 -2.99 -6.81
N LYS A 13 20.42 -2.51 -8.01
CA LYS A 13 19.03 -2.16 -8.37
C LYS A 13 18.14 -3.40 -8.35
N LEU A 14 18.61 -4.51 -8.89
CA LEU A 14 17.88 -5.78 -8.90
C LEU A 14 17.59 -6.24 -7.47
N ALA A 15 18.60 -6.25 -6.59
CA ALA A 15 18.42 -6.65 -5.20
C ALA A 15 17.42 -5.76 -4.44
N LEU A 16 17.40 -4.45 -4.70
CA LEU A 16 16.42 -3.53 -4.11
C LEU A 16 15.01 -3.76 -4.69
N CYS A 17 14.88 -3.96 -5.99
CA CYS A 17 13.61 -4.24 -6.65
C CYS A 17 13.00 -5.57 -6.21
N GLU A 18 13.80 -6.62 -5.99
CA GLU A 18 13.31 -7.90 -5.46
C GLU A 18 12.78 -7.77 -4.03
N LYS A 19 13.46 -6.99 -3.17
CA LYS A 19 12.95 -6.65 -1.85
C LYS A 19 11.66 -5.84 -1.94
N LEU A 20 11.59 -4.90 -2.89
CA LEU A 20 10.41 -4.07 -3.14
C LEU A 20 9.22 -4.93 -3.60
N LEU A 21 9.45 -5.90 -4.47
CA LEU A 21 8.42 -6.84 -4.91
C LEU A 21 7.89 -7.64 -3.73
N LYS A 22 8.79 -8.24 -2.94
CA LYS A 22 8.40 -9.03 -1.76
C LYS A 22 7.56 -8.22 -0.76
N ILE A 23 7.97 -7.00 -0.42
CA ILE A 23 7.18 -6.18 0.50
C ILE A 23 5.83 -5.76 -0.10
N THR A 24 5.77 -5.55 -1.42
CA THR A 24 4.53 -5.20 -2.12
C THR A 24 3.54 -6.38 -2.09
N ASP A 25 4.01 -7.60 -2.32
CA ASP A 25 3.23 -8.83 -2.15
C ASP A 25 2.75 -9.02 -0.70
N ASP A 26 3.63 -8.84 0.28
CA ASP A 26 3.27 -8.92 1.70
C ASP A 26 2.14 -7.92 2.04
N ILE A 27 2.26 -6.67 1.59
CA ILE A 27 1.24 -5.63 1.80
C ILE A 27 -0.10 -6.08 1.20
N TYR A 28 -0.11 -6.56 -0.04
CA TYR A 28 -1.34 -7.02 -0.69
C TYR A 28 -2.05 -8.14 0.09
N ASN A 29 -1.28 -9.11 0.57
CA ASN A 29 -1.80 -10.24 1.36
C ASN A 29 -2.31 -9.79 2.74
N MET A 30 -1.70 -8.78 3.33
CA MET A 30 -2.08 -8.24 4.63
C MET A 30 -3.30 -7.34 4.62
N LEU A 31 -3.74 -6.86 3.46
CA LEU A 31 -4.97 -6.05 3.37
C LEU A 31 -6.24 -6.80 3.81
N ASP A 32 -6.21 -8.12 3.88
CA ASP A 32 -7.29 -8.93 4.48
C ASP A 32 -7.07 -9.25 5.96
N SER A 33 -5.93 -8.87 6.53
CA SER A 33 -5.60 -9.12 7.93
C SER A 33 -6.09 -7.98 8.82
N ASP A 34 -6.42 -8.30 10.06
CA ASP A 34 -6.80 -7.30 11.07
C ASP A 34 -5.58 -6.55 11.68
N ASP A 35 -4.35 -6.91 11.28
CA ASP A 35 -3.12 -6.30 11.81
C ASP A 35 -2.72 -5.05 11.01
N LEU A 36 -3.41 -3.94 11.32
CA LEU A 36 -3.12 -2.64 10.73
C LEU A 36 -1.73 -2.12 11.08
N ARG A 37 -1.16 -2.51 12.22
CA ARG A 37 0.14 -2.01 12.67
C ARG A 37 1.27 -2.58 11.83
N ASP A 38 1.28 -3.90 11.62
CA ASP A 38 2.28 -4.53 10.76
C ASP A 38 2.12 -4.04 9.30
N LEU A 39 0.88 -3.80 8.84
CA LEU A 39 0.63 -3.20 7.53
C LEU A 39 1.25 -1.80 7.39
N GLU A 40 1.09 -0.93 8.39
CA GLU A 40 1.71 0.40 8.44
C GLU A 40 3.24 0.32 8.44
N GLU A 41 3.82 -0.60 9.22
CA GLU A 41 5.26 -0.82 9.28
C GLU A 41 5.82 -1.26 7.90
N LYS A 42 5.14 -2.19 7.23
CA LYS A 42 5.51 -2.64 5.87
C LYS A 42 5.37 -1.55 4.81
N MET A 43 4.31 -0.75 4.86
CA MET A 43 4.13 0.42 3.97
C MET A 43 5.25 1.46 4.17
N GLY A 44 5.66 1.69 5.42
CA GLY A 44 6.81 2.51 5.76
C GLY A 44 8.12 1.96 5.18
N PHE A 45 8.33 0.64 5.29
CA PHE A 45 9.50 -0.02 4.71
C PHE A 45 9.51 0.06 3.17
N ARG A 46 8.36 -0.17 2.52
CA ARG A 46 8.19 -0.01 1.07
C ARG A 46 8.58 1.39 0.60
N THR A 47 8.15 2.42 1.33
CA THR A 47 8.48 3.82 1.03
C THR A 47 9.99 4.09 1.10
N LYS A 48 10.68 3.52 2.10
CA LYS A 48 12.14 3.63 2.23
C LYS A 48 12.87 2.95 1.08
N LEU A 49 12.44 1.75 0.66
CA LEU A 49 13.04 1.04 -0.49
C LEU A 49 12.89 1.84 -1.79
N ILE A 50 11.72 2.44 -2.05
CA ILE A 50 11.52 3.30 -3.23
C ILE A 50 12.48 4.49 -3.21
N ALA A 51 12.65 5.13 -2.05
CA ALA A 51 13.60 6.24 -1.90
C ALA A 51 15.05 5.80 -2.15
N GLU A 52 15.44 4.60 -1.69
CA GLU A 52 16.77 4.03 -1.92
C GLU A 52 17.03 3.72 -3.40
N ILE A 53 16.03 3.16 -4.11
CA ILE A 53 16.11 2.92 -5.56
C ILE A 53 16.26 4.26 -6.31
N ASN A 54 15.47 5.28 -5.95
CA ASN A 54 15.55 6.60 -6.57
C ASN A 54 16.92 7.26 -6.33
N TYR A 55 17.48 7.10 -5.12
CA TYR A 55 18.81 7.57 -4.80
C TYR A 55 19.87 6.86 -5.65
N LEU A 56 19.81 5.53 -5.76
CA LEU A 56 20.70 4.74 -6.61
C LEU A 56 20.64 5.19 -8.08
N ASP A 57 19.43 5.40 -8.60
CA ASP A 57 19.19 5.89 -9.96
C ASP A 57 19.82 7.27 -10.19
N SER A 58 19.67 8.19 -9.24
CA SER A 58 20.23 9.54 -9.34
C SER A 58 21.76 9.58 -9.48
N ILE A 59 22.45 8.58 -8.92
CA ILE A 59 23.92 8.51 -8.93
C ILE A 59 24.44 7.85 -10.20
N TYR A 60 23.77 6.78 -10.66
CA TYR A 60 24.35 5.84 -11.60
C TYR A 60 23.60 5.72 -12.93
N LEU A 61 22.29 6.02 -13.00
CA LEU A 61 21.50 5.77 -14.21
C LEU A 61 22.01 6.57 -15.42
N SER A 62 22.35 7.84 -15.24
CA SER A 62 22.92 8.69 -16.30
C SER A 62 24.31 8.25 -16.77
N LYS A 63 25.00 7.43 -15.97
CA LYS A 63 26.34 6.90 -16.25
C LYS A 63 26.29 5.48 -16.82
N CYS A 64 25.11 4.85 -16.84
CA CYS A 64 24.93 3.51 -17.37
C CYS A 64 24.16 3.53 -18.71
N ASP A 65 24.84 3.10 -19.77
CA ASP A 65 24.24 2.91 -21.09
C ASP A 65 23.49 1.58 -21.12
N LEU A 66 22.21 1.62 -20.73
CA LEU A 66 21.36 0.43 -20.64
C LEU A 66 21.15 -0.26 -22.00
N THR A 67 21.17 0.49 -23.11
CA THR A 67 21.02 -0.10 -24.46
C THR A 67 22.22 -0.98 -24.79
N LYS A 68 23.44 -0.57 -24.42
CA LYS A 68 24.62 -1.42 -24.57
C LYS A 68 24.66 -2.55 -23.55
N ALA A 69 24.26 -2.31 -22.31
CA ALA A 69 24.18 -3.35 -21.29
C ALA A 69 23.22 -4.49 -21.71
N MET A 70 22.11 -4.16 -22.39
CA MET A 70 21.18 -5.12 -22.98
C MET A 70 21.82 -6.07 -24.01
N SER A 71 22.90 -5.66 -24.68
CA SER A 71 23.61 -6.46 -25.68
C SER A 71 24.79 -7.26 -25.10
N THR A 72 24.90 -7.31 -23.77
CA THR A 72 25.95 -8.01 -23.03
C THR A 72 25.34 -9.05 -22.08
N GLU A 73 26.18 -9.72 -21.29
CA GLU A 73 25.76 -10.65 -20.22
C GLU A 73 24.79 -10.04 -19.18
N HIS A 74 24.63 -8.71 -19.16
CA HIS A 74 23.69 -7.99 -18.28
C HIS A 74 22.28 -7.78 -18.88
N GLY A 75 22.00 -8.30 -20.08
CA GLY A 75 20.68 -8.21 -20.69
C GLY A 75 19.60 -8.90 -19.86
N ASP A 76 19.92 -10.04 -19.26
CA ASP A 76 19.00 -10.80 -18.40
C ASP A 76 18.60 -10.01 -17.15
N ASP A 77 19.53 -9.26 -16.53
CA ASP A 77 19.25 -8.42 -15.37
C ASP A 77 18.25 -7.29 -15.70
N ILE A 78 18.37 -6.69 -16.89
CA ILE A 78 17.47 -5.62 -17.33
C ILE A 78 16.08 -6.18 -17.67
N ILE A 79 16.01 -7.36 -18.30
CA ILE A 79 14.75 -8.06 -18.55
C ILE A 79 14.06 -8.38 -17.22
N ARG A 80 14.79 -8.95 -16.27
CA ARG A 80 14.27 -9.29 -14.93
C ARG A 80 13.80 -8.05 -14.17
N LEU A 81 14.54 -6.94 -14.23
CA LEU A 81 14.10 -5.66 -13.67
C LEU A 81 12.77 -5.21 -14.27
N ARG A 82 12.60 -5.34 -15.59
CA ARG A 82 11.36 -4.98 -16.28
C ARG A 82 10.19 -5.86 -15.84
N GLU A 83 10.40 -7.15 -15.72
CA GLU A 83 9.41 -8.10 -15.20
C GLU A 83 8.99 -7.72 -13.77
N ILE A 84 9.97 -7.51 -12.87
CA ILE A 84 9.70 -7.11 -11.49
C ILE A 84 8.87 -5.82 -11.43
N PHE A 85 9.23 -4.78 -12.19
CA PHE A 85 8.47 -3.53 -12.21
C PHE A 85 7.04 -3.72 -12.73
N THR A 86 6.87 -4.57 -13.73
CA THR A 86 5.55 -4.89 -14.29
C THR A 86 4.69 -5.60 -13.24
N THR A 87 5.26 -6.61 -12.56
CA THR A 87 4.57 -7.32 -11.48
C THR A 87 4.21 -6.38 -10.31
N ILE A 88 5.12 -5.49 -9.90
CA ILE A 88 4.83 -4.48 -8.86
C ILE A 88 3.65 -3.59 -9.27
N GLN A 89 3.60 -3.14 -10.53
CA GLN A 89 2.49 -2.32 -11.03
C GLN A 89 1.16 -3.08 -11.01
N GLU A 90 1.17 -4.35 -11.39
CA GLU A 90 -0.03 -5.19 -11.34
C GLU A 90 -0.53 -5.42 -9.90
N ILE A 91 0.39 -5.62 -8.95
CA ILE A 91 0.03 -5.75 -7.54
C ILE A 91 -0.49 -4.42 -6.97
N ASP A 92 0.11 -3.29 -7.35
CA ASP A 92 -0.32 -1.96 -6.91
C ASP A 92 -1.76 -1.64 -7.35
N GLU A 93 -2.15 -2.02 -8.58
CA GLU A 93 -3.54 -1.88 -9.02
C GLU A 93 -4.49 -2.79 -8.22
N LYS A 94 -4.09 -4.03 -7.92
CA LYS A 94 -4.88 -4.92 -7.04
C LYS A 94 -5.03 -4.36 -5.62
N ILE A 95 -3.96 -3.80 -5.05
CA ILE A 95 -3.97 -3.11 -3.75
C ILE A 95 -4.98 -1.97 -3.77
N LYS A 96 -4.96 -1.15 -4.82
CA LYS A 96 -5.85 0.01 -4.99
C LYS A 96 -7.31 -0.40 -5.10
N ASP A 97 -7.62 -1.44 -5.85
CA ASP A 97 -8.99 -1.98 -5.97
C ASP A 97 -9.51 -2.49 -4.63
N LYS A 98 -8.66 -3.21 -3.88
CA LYS A 98 -8.98 -3.75 -2.56
C LYS A 98 -9.21 -2.64 -1.53
N ILE A 99 -8.33 -1.63 -1.48
CA ILE A 99 -8.51 -0.45 -0.63
C ILE A 99 -9.80 0.30 -0.97
N SER A 100 -10.14 0.41 -2.26
CA SER A 100 -11.37 1.07 -2.70
C SER A 100 -12.61 0.32 -2.20
N SER A 101 -12.59 -1.01 -2.29
CA SER A 101 -13.66 -1.88 -1.77
C SER A 101 -13.82 -1.76 -0.25
N LEU A 102 -12.71 -1.74 0.49
CA LEU A 102 -12.71 -1.55 1.96
C LEU A 102 -13.27 -0.18 2.36
N LYS A 103 -12.92 0.89 1.63
CA LYS A 103 -13.47 2.23 1.86
C LYS A 103 -14.98 2.27 1.66
N GLU A 104 -15.49 1.58 0.64
CA GLU A 104 -16.94 1.50 0.41
C GLU A 104 -17.65 0.75 1.54
N TYR A 105 -17.08 -0.38 1.99
CA TYR A 105 -17.59 -1.14 3.11
C TYR A 105 -17.67 -0.29 4.40
N LEU A 106 -16.57 0.37 4.77
CA LEU A 106 -16.50 1.24 5.95
C LEU A 106 -17.49 2.41 5.88
N SER A 107 -17.71 2.98 4.69
CA SER A 107 -18.70 4.04 4.49
C SER A 107 -20.13 3.57 4.79
N LYS A 108 -20.48 2.35 4.35
CA LYS A 108 -21.77 1.72 4.64
C LYS A 108 -21.95 1.47 6.13
N GLU A 109 -20.95 0.86 6.77
CA GLU A 109 -20.95 0.60 8.22
C GLU A 109 -21.12 1.90 9.03
N TYR A 110 -20.37 2.94 8.68
CA TYR A 110 -20.48 4.24 9.34
C TYR A 110 -21.90 4.83 9.25
N SER A 111 -22.55 4.69 8.09
CA SER A 111 -23.94 5.13 7.88
C SER A 111 -24.93 4.36 8.77
N LEU A 112 -24.74 3.04 8.91
CA LEU A 112 -25.55 2.20 9.79
C LEU A 112 -25.39 2.59 11.26
N VAL A 113 -24.14 2.75 11.72
CA VAL A 113 -23.84 3.21 13.08
C VAL A 113 -24.47 4.58 13.36
N LYS A 114 -24.42 5.51 12.40
CA LYS A 114 -25.06 6.82 12.53
C LYS A 114 -26.58 6.71 12.67
N LYS A 115 -27.24 5.81 11.91
CA LYS A 115 -28.67 5.53 12.05
C LYS A 115 -29.00 4.92 13.41
N ALA A 116 -28.22 3.94 13.86
CA ALA A 116 -28.38 3.31 15.17
C ALA A 116 -28.27 4.34 16.31
N ARG A 117 -27.29 5.25 16.26
CA ARG A 117 -27.17 6.35 17.23
C ARG A 117 -28.39 7.27 17.26
N LYS A 118 -28.95 7.62 16.09
CA LYS A 118 -30.18 8.44 16.02
C LYS A 118 -31.38 7.73 16.66
N ILE A 119 -31.51 6.43 16.42
CA ILE A 119 -32.56 5.60 17.03
C ILE A 119 -32.38 5.58 18.55
N GLN A 120 -31.16 5.32 19.03
CA GLN A 120 -30.86 5.31 20.47
C GLN A 120 -31.25 6.64 21.14
N SER A 121 -30.84 7.77 20.56
CA SER A 121 -31.20 9.09 21.12
C SER A 121 -32.72 9.35 21.14
N ALA A 122 -33.47 8.78 20.20
CA ALA A 122 -34.93 8.88 20.19
C ALA A 122 -35.57 8.03 21.31
N TYR A 123 -35.02 6.85 21.61
CA TYR A 123 -35.44 6.03 22.74
C TYR A 123 -35.11 6.71 24.08
N ASP A 124 -33.86 7.15 24.27
CA ASP A 124 -33.42 7.82 25.51
C ASP A 124 -34.27 9.08 25.79
N GLY A 125 -34.59 9.86 24.74
CA GLY A 125 -35.44 11.05 24.85
C GLY A 125 -36.92 10.74 25.14
N ASN A 126 -37.42 9.57 24.74
CA ASN A 126 -38.78 9.13 25.03
C ASN A 126 -38.92 8.60 26.46
N GLU A 127 -37.93 7.87 26.99
CA GLU A 127 -37.90 7.44 28.40
C GLU A 127 -37.90 8.65 29.35
N GLY A 128 -37.08 9.67 29.05
CA GLY A 128 -37.06 10.92 29.81
C GLY A 128 -38.38 11.69 29.80
N ARG A 129 -39.15 11.62 28.71
CA ARG A 129 -40.49 12.21 28.62
C ARG A 129 -41.53 11.39 29.40
N GLN A 130 -41.53 10.06 29.26
CA GLN A 130 -42.49 9.20 29.98
C GLN A 130 -42.34 9.31 31.51
N GLY A 131 -41.12 9.41 32.04
CA GLY A 131 -40.90 9.67 33.47
C GLY A 131 -41.41 11.04 33.94
N PHE A 132 -41.36 12.05 33.07
CA PHE A 132 -41.89 13.39 33.37
C PHE A 132 -43.44 13.44 33.38
N PHE A 133 -44.09 12.69 32.49
CA PHE A 133 -45.56 12.64 32.44
C PHE A 133 -46.15 11.87 33.64
N LEU A 134 -45.50 10.80 34.09
CA LEU A 134 -45.95 10.03 35.25
C LEU A 134 -45.82 10.81 36.58
N ASN A 135 -44.84 11.71 36.69
CA ASN A 135 -44.66 12.55 37.89
C ASN A 135 -45.56 13.80 37.94
N ARG A 136 -46.22 14.20 36.83
CA ARG A 136 -47.19 15.32 36.83
C ARG A 136 -48.62 14.90 37.16
N GLN A 137 -48.92 13.61 37.21
CA GLN A 137 -50.26 13.07 37.53
C GLN A 137 -50.38 12.57 38.98
N ARG A 138 -49.37 12.83 39.82
CA ARG A 138 -49.43 12.66 41.28
C ARG A 138 -49.50 14.03 41.93
#